data_AF-A0A9J8AZD2-F1
#
_entry.id   AF-A0A9J8AZD2-F1
#
_cell.length_a   1.000
_cell.length_b   1.000
_cell.length_c   1.000
_cell.angle_alpha   90.00
_cell.angle_beta   90.00
_cell.angle_gamma   90.00
#
_symmetry.space_group_name_H-M   'P 1'
#
loop_
_entity.id
_entity.type
_entity.pdbx_description
1 polymer ?
#
loop_
_entity_poly.entity_id
_entity_poly.type
_entity_poly.pdbx_seq_one_letter_code
_entity_poly.pdbx_strand_id
1 'polypeptide(L)'
;MVRTLKNLSDLKETRFGQPRPRHGLSLLWWFAHDCVQIDFNGRMTAECDPEYRDFGFDLFYNRERLLPYTNLPYYEVGNLSSTDSLPHYVTKNYTGQSDNSNIDRIMVSFNSSWNIFEKIYVTQHSDEVHFDQNHTYCISTDLLKEIKQLSRDKFLKGRTNRSEQLSISMPPSVQRRQTNTCQSWKCRCALIGCGVLILLAAGVTLYCLLKPK
;
A
#
# COMPACT_ATOMS: atom_id res chain seq x y z
N MET A 1 -11.46 20.64 -10.40
CA MET A 1 -10.10 20.77 -10.96
C MET A 1 -9.16 19.95 -10.09
N VAL A 2 -8.33 19.09 -10.69
CA VAL A 2 -7.40 18.22 -9.94
C VAL A 2 -6.22 19.05 -9.42
N ARG A 3 -5.91 19.00 -8.12
CA ARG A 3 -4.77 19.72 -7.52
C ARG A 3 -3.47 19.17 -8.10
N THR A 4 -2.55 20.07 -8.46
CA THR A 4 -1.19 19.70 -8.90
C THR A 4 -0.22 19.74 -7.72
N LEU A 5 0.51 18.65 -7.49
CA LEU A 5 1.58 18.54 -6.52
C LEU A 5 2.87 19.03 -7.17
N LYS A 6 3.47 20.08 -6.62
CA LYS A 6 4.62 20.76 -7.24
C LYS A 6 5.95 20.25 -6.72
N ASN A 7 5.96 19.78 -5.47
CA ASN A 7 7.17 19.39 -4.79
C ASN A 7 6.93 18.24 -3.81
N LEU A 8 8.03 17.81 -3.24
CA LEU A 8 8.14 16.71 -2.30
C LEU A 8 7.38 16.90 -0.97
N SER A 9 7.06 18.14 -0.58
CA SER A 9 6.23 18.48 0.58
C SER A 9 4.74 18.32 0.25
N ASP A 10 4.29 18.81 -0.91
CA ASP A 10 2.92 18.62 -1.38
C ASP A 10 2.55 17.13 -1.36
N LEU A 11 3.41 16.28 -1.94
CA LEU A 11 3.21 14.83 -1.93
C LEU A 11 3.08 14.25 -0.52
N LYS A 12 3.90 14.71 0.42
CA LYS A 12 3.85 14.23 1.80
C LYS A 12 2.52 14.60 2.48
N GLU A 13 2.01 15.81 2.24
CA GLU A 13 0.76 16.29 2.81
C GLU A 13 -0.45 15.47 2.36
N THR A 14 -0.45 14.97 1.11
CA THR A 14 -1.56 14.13 0.60
C THR A 14 -1.69 12.79 1.29
N ARG A 15 -0.64 12.33 1.98
CA ARG A 15 -0.53 10.98 2.54
C ARG A 15 -0.69 9.85 1.52
N PHE A 16 -0.53 10.11 0.22
CA PHE A 16 -0.54 9.08 -0.82
C PHE A 16 0.43 7.94 -0.50
N GLY A 17 -0.01 6.69 -0.68
CA GLY A 17 0.75 5.50 -0.33
C GLY A 17 1.12 5.44 1.16
N GLN A 18 0.26 5.93 2.06
CA GLN A 18 0.41 5.77 3.51
C GLN A 18 -0.87 5.22 4.13
N PRO A 19 -0.80 4.47 5.25
CA PRO A 19 0.39 4.13 6.04
C PRO A 19 1.25 3.04 5.38
N ARG A 20 2.19 2.45 6.14
CA ARG A 20 2.89 1.24 5.67
C ARG A 20 1.88 0.17 5.23
N PRO A 21 2.17 -0.57 4.15
CA PRO A 21 3.49 -0.81 3.54
C PRO A 21 3.98 0.15 2.45
N ARG A 22 3.23 1.22 2.13
CA ARG A 22 3.61 2.25 1.16
C ARG A 22 3.74 1.79 -0.29
N HIS A 23 2.73 1.07 -0.76
CA HIS A 23 2.64 0.63 -2.15
C HIS A 23 2.66 1.83 -3.10
N GLY A 24 1.80 2.82 -2.90
CA GLY A 24 1.73 4.01 -3.76
C GLY A 24 3.06 4.76 -3.88
N LEU A 25 3.78 4.96 -2.77
CA LEU A 25 5.10 5.61 -2.83
C LEU A 25 6.14 4.73 -3.54
N SER A 26 6.14 3.42 -3.30
CA SER A 26 7.07 2.51 -3.97
C SER A 26 6.79 2.44 -5.48
N LEU A 27 5.51 2.43 -5.87
CA LEU A 27 5.03 2.48 -7.24
C LEU A 27 5.42 3.80 -7.91
N LEU A 28 5.19 4.95 -7.27
CA LEU A 28 5.55 6.26 -7.81
C LEU A 28 7.06 6.42 -8.00
N TRP A 29 7.86 5.90 -7.05
CA TRP A 29 9.31 5.94 -7.19
C TRP A 29 9.77 5.11 -8.40
N TRP A 30 9.28 3.87 -8.53
CA TRP A 30 9.56 3.01 -9.68
C TRP A 30 9.13 3.68 -10.99
N PHE A 31 7.88 4.12 -11.08
CA PHE A 31 7.34 4.74 -12.28
C PHE A 31 8.17 5.96 -12.72
N ALA A 32 8.53 6.83 -11.76
CA ALA A 32 9.37 7.99 -12.06
C ALA A 32 10.79 7.61 -12.52
N HIS A 33 11.36 6.51 -12.04
CA HIS A 33 12.72 6.09 -12.40
C HIS A 33 12.77 5.31 -13.72
N ASP A 34 11.87 4.34 -13.86
CA ASP A 34 11.93 3.30 -14.89
C ASP A 34 10.97 3.54 -16.05
N CYS A 35 9.86 4.27 -15.85
CA CYS A 35 8.88 4.52 -16.91
C CYS A 35 8.94 5.93 -17.51
N VAL A 36 9.57 6.90 -16.83
CA VAL A 36 9.55 8.30 -17.27
C VAL A 36 10.97 8.81 -17.56
N GLN A 37 11.24 9.12 -18.81
CA GLN A 37 12.41 9.91 -19.21
C GLN A 37 12.01 11.39 -19.33
N ILE A 38 12.77 12.28 -18.70
CA ILE A 38 12.51 13.73 -18.75
C ILE A 38 13.65 14.41 -19.48
N ASP A 39 13.35 15.08 -20.59
CA ASP A 39 14.34 15.83 -21.35
C ASP A 39 14.58 17.25 -20.79
N PHE A 40 15.51 17.98 -21.39
CA PHE A 40 15.86 19.34 -20.97
C PHE A 40 14.71 20.35 -21.15
N ASN A 41 13.75 20.06 -22.02
CA ASN A 41 12.53 20.87 -22.21
C ASN A 41 11.42 20.49 -21.22
N GLY A 42 11.64 19.47 -20.38
CA GLY A 42 10.64 18.98 -19.44
C GLY A 42 9.59 18.07 -20.08
N ARG A 43 9.83 17.59 -21.31
CA ARG A 43 8.97 16.60 -21.96
C ARG A 43 9.16 15.25 -21.28
N MET A 44 8.05 14.56 -21.02
CA MET A 44 8.03 13.28 -20.30
C MET A 44 7.81 12.14 -21.28
N THR A 45 8.90 11.59 -21.82
CA THR A 45 8.87 10.43 -22.71
C THR A 45 8.62 9.16 -21.91
N ALA A 46 7.74 8.29 -22.43
CA ALA A 46 7.41 7.03 -21.81
C ALA A 46 8.43 5.95 -22.19
N GLU A 47 9.00 5.28 -21.19
CA GLU A 47 9.88 4.10 -21.36
C GLU A 47 9.11 2.79 -21.16
N CYS A 48 7.94 2.87 -20.53
CA CYS A 48 6.97 1.78 -20.41
C CYS A 48 5.85 2.05 -21.42
N ASP A 49 5.33 1.02 -22.08
CA ASP A 49 4.27 1.18 -23.07
C ASP A 49 2.88 0.79 -22.51
N PRO A 50 1.99 1.78 -22.25
CA PRO A 50 0.66 1.50 -21.75
C PRO A 50 -0.25 0.79 -22.77
N GLU A 51 -0.05 0.99 -24.07
CA GLU A 51 -0.86 0.34 -25.13
C GLU A 51 -0.58 -1.16 -25.18
N TYR A 52 0.66 -1.58 -24.93
CA TYR A 52 1.05 -3.00 -24.85
C TYR A 52 0.88 -3.60 -23.45
N ARG A 53 0.26 -2.86 -22.52
CA ARG A 53 -0.04 -3.30 -21.16
C ARG A 53 1.21 -3.66 -20.33
N ASP A 54 2.34 -3.00 -20.62
CA ASP A 54 3.57 -3.19 -19.85
C ASP A 54 3.28 -3.01 -18.35
N PHE A 55 3.92 -3.80 -17.49
CA PHE A 55 3.76 -3.65 -16.03
C PHE A 55 2.31 -3.75 -15.48
N GLY A 56 1.37 -4.26 -16.30
CA GLY A 56 -0.04 -4.30 -15.94
C GLY A 56 -0.78 -2.98 -16.18
N PHE A 57 -0.32 -2.14 -17.12
CA PHE A 57 -1.12 -1.02 -17.59
C PHE A 57 -2.47 -1.51 -18.15
N ASP A 58 -3.53 -0.76 -17.85
CA ASP A 58 -4.85 -0.98 -18.44
C ASP A 58 -5.50 0.34 -18.86
N LEU A 59 -6.42 0.26 -19.82
CA LEU A 59 -7.13 1.43 -20.34
C LEU A 59 -8.13 1.97 -19.31
N PHE A 60 -7.99 3.24 -18.94
CA PHE A 60 -8.88 3.94 -18.02
C PHE A 60 -9.87 4.83 -18.78
N TYR A 61 -11.14 4.45 -18.79
CA TYR A 61 -12.18 5.15 -19.57
C TYR A 61 -12.64 6.49 -18.97
N ASN A 62 -12.24 6.83 -17.74
CA ASN A 62 -12.61 8.08 -17.07
C ASN A 62 -14.14 8.39 -17.07
N ARG A 63 -14.99 7.35 -16.96
CA ARG A 63 -16.46 7.48 -17.08
C ARG A 63 -17.07 8.38 -16.01
N GLU A 64 -16.53 8.31 -14.80
CA GLU A 64 -16.96 9.10 -13.64
C GLU A 64 -16.34 10.51 -13.61
N ARG A 65 -15.56 10.88 -14.64
CA ARG A 65 -14.90 12.20 -14.76
C ARG A 65 -13.97 12.51 -13.58
N LEU A 66 -13.25 11.48 -13.12
CA LEU A 66 -12.18 11.61 -12.12
C LEU A 66 -11.09 12.58 -12.59
N LEU A 67 -10.71 12.45 -13.86
CA LEU A 67 -9.67 13.25 -14.51
C LEU A 67 -10.27 14.28 -15.49
N PRO A 68 -9.56 15.37 -15.81
CA PRO A 68 -9.99 16.31 -16.83
C PRO A 68 -10.22 15.65 -18.20
N TYR A 69 -11.16 16.20 -18.98
CA TYR A 69 -11.37 15.75 -20.35
C TYR A 69 -10.15 16.09 -21.23
N THR A 70 -9.78 15.15 -22.10
CA THR A 70 -8.71 15.28 -23.10
C THR A 70 -9.04 14.38 -24.28
N ASN A 71 -8.40 14.61 -25.43
CA ASN A 71 -8.54 13.77 -26.63
C ASN A 71 -7.59 12.56 -26.61
N LEU A 72 -6.78 12.40 -25.56
CA LEU A 72 -5.85 11.30 -25.40
C LEU A 72 -6.43 10.20 -24.50
N PRO A 73 -6.09 8.93 -24.75
CA PRO A 73 -6.43 7.86 -23.83
C PRO A 73 -5.76 8.06 -22.47
N TYR A 74 -6.46 7.61 -21.42
CA TYR A 74 -5.88 7.45 -20.10
C TYR A 74 -5.57 5.97 -19.87
N TYR A 75 -4.46 5.70 -19.19
CA TYR A 75 -4.12 4.36 -18.71
C TYR A 75 -3.85 4.40 -17.22
N GLU A 76 -4.05 3.28 -16.54
CA GLU A 76 -3.74 3.11 -15.13
C GLU A 76 -2.76 1.96 -14.91
N VAL A 77 -1.94 2.08 -13.86
CA VAL A 77 -1.06 1.01 -13.36
C VAL A 77 -1.06 1.00 -11.85
N GLY A 78 -0.70 -0.15 -11.27
CA GLY A 78 -0.59 -0.33 -9.82
C GLY A 78 -1.61 -1.29 -9.23
N ASN A 79 -2.41 -1.98 -10.06
CA ASN A 79 -3.24 -3.07 -9.59
C ASN A 79 -2.39 -4.32 -9.29
N LEU A 80 -2.02 -4.51 -8.02
CA LEU A 80 -1.12 -5.56 -7.57
C LEU A 80 -1.70 -6.99 -7.71
N SER A 81 -3.01 -7.15 -7.93
CA SER A 81 -3.62 -8.47 -8.15
C SER A 81 -3.35 -9.05 -9.54
N SER A 82 -2.90 -8.22 -10.49
CA SER A 82 -2.69 -8.61 -11.89
C SER A 82 -1.29 -8.23 -12.38
N THR A 83 -0.27 -8.43 -11.54
CA THR A 83 1.10 -7.91 -11.79
C THR A 83 2.19 -8.98 -11.77
N ASP A 84 2.48 -9.56 -12.93
CA ASP A 84 3.66 -10.45 -13.08
C ASP A 84 4.95 -9.67 -13.39
N SER A 85 4.83 -8.39 -13.76
CA SER A 85 5.94 -7.58 -14.31
C SER A 85 6.39 -6.43 -13.41
N LEU A 86 5.61 -6.01 -12.41
CA LEU A 86 6.05 -4.97 -11.47
C LEU A 86 7.21 -5.48 -10.59
N PRO A 87 8.17 -4.59 -10.22
CA PRO A 87 9.27 -5.02 -9.37
C PRO A 87 8.80 -5.56 -8.03
N HIS A 88 9.44 -6.63 -7.55
CA HIS A 88 9.10 -7.29 -6.29
C HIS A 88 9.01 -6.30 -5.09
N TYR A 89 9.84 -5.25 -5.04
CA TYR A 89 9.76 -4.30 -3.94
C TYR A 89 8.48 -3.44 -3.92
N VAL A 90 7.76 -3.35 -5.04
CA VAL A 90 6.44 -2.72 -5.17
C VAL A 90 5.35 -3.70 -4.69
N THR A 91 5.46 -4.97 -5.06
CA THR A 91 4.41 -5.98 -4.87
C THR A 91 4.51 -6.78 -3.57
N LYS A 92 5.69 -6.88 -2.95
CA LYS A 92 5.99 -7.80 -1.81
C LYS A 92 5.08 -7.73 -0.58
N ASN A 93 4.35 -6.65 -0.38
CA ASN A 93 3.46 -6.48 0.78
C ASN A 93 1.98 -6.57 0.42
N TYR A 94 1.66 -6.91 -0.83
CA TYR A 94 0.30 -7.21 -1.25
C TYR A 94 -0.20 -8.45 -0.52
N THR A 95 -1.37 -8.36 0.11
CA THR A 95 -1.89 -9.43 0.98
C THR A 95 -2.79 -10.41 0.25
N GLY A 96 -3.28 -10.06 -0.94
CA GLY A 96 -4.32 -10.83 -1.64
C GLY A 96 -5.71 -10.71 -1.01
N GLN A 97 -5.88 -9.89 0.03
CA GLN A 97 -7.14 -9.73 0.76
C GLN A 97 -7.85 -8.44 0.33
N SER A 98 -9.14 -8.33 0.67
CA SER A 98 -9.88 -7.06 0.58
C SER A 98 -9.44 -6.13 1.72
N ASP A 99 -8.29 -5.50 1.51
CA ASP A 99 -7.70 -4.52 2.40
C ASP A 99 -7.04 -3.37 1.60
N ASN A 100 -6.37 -2.46 2.31
CA ASN A 100 -5.78 -1.27 1.70
C ASN A 100 -4.44 -1.54 1.00
N SER A 101 -4.00 -2.79 0.85
CA SER A 101 -2.70 -3.11 0.22
C SER A 101 -2.70 -2.90 -1.30
N ASN A 102 -3.87 -2.81 -1.94
CA ASN A 102 -3.99 -2.70 -3.39
C ASN A 102 -4.83 -1.50 -3.86
N ILE A 103 -4.83 -0.39 -3.13
CA ILE A 103 -5.68 0.77 -3.47
C ILE A 103 -4.97 1.82 -4.33
N ASP A 104 -3.65 1.93 -4.25
CA ASP A 104 -2.89 3.00 -4.91
C ASP A 104 -2.78 2.77 -6.43
N ARG A 105 -3.00 3.82 -7.24
CA ARG A 105 -2.83 3.80 -8.70
C ARG A 105 -2.05 5.00 -9.21
N ILE A 106 -1.37 4.81 -10.34
CA ILE A 106 -0.88 5.89 -11.18
C ILE A 106 -1.73 5.91 -12.45
N MET A 107 -2.21 7.08 -12.84
CA MET A 107 -2.92 7.27 -14.10
C MET A 107 -2.13 8.21 -15.02
N VAL A 108 -2.10 7.89 -16.31
CA VAL A 108 -1.34 8.66 -17.31
C VAL A 108 -2.22 9.02 -18.49
N SER A 109 -2.15 10.26 -18.94
CA SER A 109 -2.61 10.63 -20.29
C SER A 109 -1.47 10.36 -21.25
N PHE A 110 -1.67 9.44 -22.20
CA PHE A 110 -0.61 8.94 -23.07
C PHE A 110 -0.86 9.31 -24.53
N ASN A 111 0.17 9.82 -25.19
CA ASN A 111 0.18 10.13 -26.61
C ASN A 111 1.13 9.17 -27.33
N SER A 112 0.58 8.09 -27.87
CA SER A 112 1.36 7.03 -28.52
C SER A 112 2.11 7.50 -29.77
N SER A 113 1.55 8.44 -30.53
CA SER A 113 2.21 9.02 -31.71
C SER A 113 3.57 9.65 -31.41
N TRP A 114 3.76 10.15 -30.18
CA TRP A 114 5.00 10.79 -29.75
C TRP A 114 5.70 10.06 -28.60
N ASN A 115 5.09 8.99 -28.10
CA ASN A 115 5.51 8.25 -26.92
C ASN A 115 5.70 9.14 -25.68
N ILE A 116 4.70 9.99 -25.37
CA ILE A 116 4.78 11.01 -24.31
C ILE A 116 3.64 10.82 -23.30
N PHE A 117 3.96 11.00 -22.02
CA PHE A 117 2.98 11.28 -20.98
C PHE A 117 2.68 12.78 -20.92
N GLU A 118 1.46 13.19 -21.29
CA GLU A 118 1.02 14.60 -21.20
C GLU A 118 0.70 15.00 -19.76
N LYS A 119 0.11 14.07 -19.02
CA LYS A 119 -0.28 14.23 -17.61
C LYS A 119 -0.06 12.93 -16.87
N ILE A 120 0.45 13.04 -15.66
CA ILE A 120 0.65 11.92 -14.73
C ILE A 120 -0.11 12.27 -13.45
N TYR A 121 -0.89 11.32 -12.95
CA TYR A 121 -1.69 11.45 -11.75
C TYR A 121 -1.38 10.33 -10.78
N VAL A 122 -1.52 10.62 -9.50
CA VAL A 122 -1.62 9.61 -8.45
C VAL A 122 -3.04 9.63 -7.91
N THR A 123 -3.58 8.46 -7.62
CA THR A 123 -4.91 8.30 -7.05
C THR A 123 -4.97 7.04 -6.19
N GLN A 124 -6.07 6.87 -5.48
CA GLN A 124 -6.36 5.66 -4.73
C GLN A 124 -7.82 5.26 -4.91
N HIS A 125 -8.10 3.99 -4.70
CA HIS A 125 -9.46 3.50 -4.53
C HIS A 125 -10.04 3.89 -3.16
N SER A 126 -11.32 4.27 -3.13
CA SER A 126 -12.09 4.46 -1.88
C SER A 126 -12.74 3.17 -1.39
N ASP A 127 -13.01 2.25 -2.32
CA ASP A 127 -13.53 0.90 -2.09
C ASP A 127 -13.05 -0.03 -3.23
N GLU A 128 -13.58 -1.25 -3.34
CA GLU A 128 -13.11 -2.22 -4.33
C GLU A 128 -13.26 -1.78 -5.80
N VAL A 129 -14.10 -0.79 -6.10
CA VAL A 129 -14.42 -0.42 -7.49
C VAL A 129 -14.32 1.07 -7.79
N HIS A 130 -14.50 1.95 -6.79
CA HIS A 130 -14.55 3.39 -6.99
C HIS A 130 -13.21 4.06 -6.65
N PHE A 131 -12.91 5.12 -7.40
CA PHE A 131 -11.77 5.99 -7.14
C PHE A 131 -12.12 7.11 -6.16
N ASP A 132 -11.15 7.46 -5.33
CA ASP A 132 -11.27 8.58 -4.40
C ASP A 132 -10.93 9.91 -5.09
N GLN A 133 -11.98 10.65 -5.45
CA GLN A 133 -11.85 11.96 -6.09
C GLN A 133 -11.07 12.97 -5.24
N ASN A 134 -11.13 12.88 -3.90
CA ASN A 134 -10.43 13.80 -2.99
C ASN A 134 -8.94 13.47 -2.84
N HIS A 135 -8.56 12.25 -3.20
CA HIS A 135 -7.18 11.75 -3.16
C HIS A 135 -6.60 11.52 -4.55
N THR A 136 -7.08 12.28 -5.54
CA THR A 136 -6.53 12.32 -6.89
C THR A 136 -5.76 13.60 -7.13
N TYR A 137 -4.51 13.47 -7.57
CA TYR A 137 -3.60 14.60 -7.74
C TYR A 137 -2.78 14.49 -9.02
N CYS A 138 -2.57 15.61 -9.71
CA CYS A 138 -1.63 15.69 -10.83
C CYS A 138 -0.22 15.85 -10.28
N ILE A 139 0.74 15.12 -10.83
CA ILE A 139 2.15 15.24 -10.50
C ILE A 139 2.79 16.25 -11.46
N SER A 140 3.51 17.25 -10.94
CA SER A 140 4.29 18.16 -11.77
C SER A 140 5.56 17.50 -12.29
N THR A 141 6.08 18.01 -13.41
CA THR A 141 7.40 17.62 -13.92
C THR A 141 8.51 17.90 -12.91
N ASP A 142 8.43 19.00 -12.16
CA ASP A 142 9.43 19.34 -11.14
C ASP A 142 9.44 18.34 -9.98
N LEU A 143 8.27 17.88 -9.54
CA LEU A 143 8.17 16.82 -8.54
C LEU A 143 8.78 15.52 -9.06
N LEU A 144 8.53 15.13 -10.31
CA LEU A 144 9.18 13.93 -10.89
C LEU A 144 10.70 14.08 -10.91
N LYS A 145 11.23 15.26 -11.28
CA LYS A 145 12.67 15.54 -11.24
C LYS A 145 13.23 15.41 -9.83
N GLU A 146 12.55 15.95 -8.81
CA GLU A 146 12.94 15.78 -7.40
C GLU A 146 12.94 14.30 -6.98
N ILE A 147 11.94 13.52 -7.40
CA ILE A 147 11.87 12.08 -7.10
C ILE A 147 13.07 11.35 -7.71
N LYS A 148 13.41 11.63 -8.98
CA LYS A 148 14.53 11.00 -9.70
C LYS A 148 15.91 11.31 -9.11
N GLN A 149 16.04 12.35 -8.28
CA GLN A 149 17.28 12.66 -7.57
C GLN A 149 17.47 11.85 -6.28
N LEU A 150 16.44 11.11 -5.85
CA LEU A 150 16.45 10.39 -4.58
C LEU A 150 16.55 8.88 -4.82
N SER A 151 17.48 8.24 -4.12
CA SER A 151 17.42 6.79 -3.89
C SER A 151 16.08 6.42 -3.24
N ARG A 152 15.53 5.25 -3.56
CA ARG A 152 14.26 4.76 -3.00
C ARG A 152 14.15 4.92 -1.49
N ASP A 153 15.19 4.56 -0.75
CA ASP A 153 15.17 4.64 0.72
C ASP A 153 15.06 6.08 1.24
N LYS A 154 15.77 7.03 0.63
CA LYS A 154 15.64 8.47 0.95
C LYS A 154 14.24 8.97 0.60
N PHE A 155 13.72 8.58 -0.56
CA PHE A 155 12.37 8.93 -0.99
C PHE A 155 11.33 8.45 0.03
N LEU A 156 11.33 7.15 0.37
CA LEU A 156 10.38 6.57 1.32
C LEU A 156 10.53 7.16 2.73
N LYS A 157 11.76 7.31 3.25
CA LYS A 157 11.98 7.86 4.60
C LYS A 157 11.44 9.28 4.74
N GLY A 158 11.66 10.14 3.73
CA GLY A 158 11.22 11.53 3.75
C GLY A 158 9.70 11.73 3.84
N ARG A 159 8.89 10.70 3.50
CA ARG A 159 7.41 10.77 3.48
C ARG A 159 6.80 10.14 4.73
N THR A 160 7.63 9.72 5.67
CA THR A 160 7.18 9.19 6.96
C THR A 160 6.67 10.32 7.85
N ASN A 161 5.55 10.09 8.53
CA ASN A 161 5.12 10.96 9.62
C ASN A 161 5.94 10.71 10.89
N ARG A 162 6.16 11.75 11.71
CA ARG A 162 6.99 11.69 12.92
C ARG A 162 6.57 10.57 13.88
N SER A 163 5.27 10.31 14.01
CA SER A 163 4.71 9.23 14.82
C SER A 163 5.09 7.83 14.33
N GLU A 164 5.14 7.61 13.01
CA GLU A 164 5.62 6.35 12.43
C GLU A 164 7.15 6.21 12.54
N GLN A 165 7.89 7.31 12.49
CA GLN A 165 9.34 7.27 12.66
C GLN A 165 9.73 6.82 14.07
N LEU A 166 8.98 7.28 15.08
CA LEU A 166 9.16 6.89 16.46
C LEU A 166 8.88 5.40 16.69
N SER A 167 7.85 4.83 16.04
CA SER A 167 7.57 3.38 16.14
C SER A 167 8.65 2.50 15.48
N ILE A 168 9.38 3.02 14.48
CA ILE A 168 10.50 2.33 13.84
C ILE A 168 11.76 2.36 14.70
N SER A 169 11.99 3.45 15.44
CA SER A 169 13.19 3.63 16.28
C SER A 169 13.12 2.95 17.64
N MET A 170 11.96 2.43 18.04
CA MET A 170 11.85 1.69 19.30
C MET A 170 12.57 0.34 19.16
N PRO A 171 13.54 0.02 20.04
CA PRO A 171 14.26 -1.24 19.97
C PRO A 171 13.29 -2.43 20.14
N PRO A 172 13.63 -3.62 19.58
CA PRO A 172 12.77 -4.83 19.63
C PRO A 172 12.34 -5.24 21.05
N SER A 173 13.09 -4.80 22.07
CA SER A 173 12.79 -5.02 23.49
C SER A 173 11.51 -4.33 23.97
N VAL A 174 11.06 -3.25 23.30
CA VAL A 174 9.80 -2.58 23.66
C VAL A 174 8.61 -3.17 22.91
N GLN A 175 8.81 -3.64 21.68
CA GLN A 175 7.76 -4.27 20.87
C GLN A 175 7.29 -5.61 21.47
N ARG A 176 8.16 -6.31 22.20
CA ARG A 176 7.81 -7.53 22.96
C ARG A 176 6.88 -7.29 24.16
N ARG A 177 6.61 -6.03 24.54
CA ARG A 177 5.69 -5.73 25.66
C ARG A 177 4.22 -5.56 25.25
N GLN A 178 3.87 -5.61 23.96
CA GLN A 178 2.48 -5.45 23.51
C GLN A 178 1.78 -6.73 23.02
N THR A 179 2.41 -7.92 23.11
CA THR A 179 1.70 -9.18 22.83
C THR A 179 1.28 -9.99 24.05
N ASN A 180 1.55 -9.57 25.28
CA ASN A 180 1.05 -10.28 26.46
C ASN A 180 0.78 -9.31 27.61
N THR A 181 -0.47 -8.89 27.78
CA THR A 181 -1.20 -8.88 29.07
C THR A 181 -2.57 -8.23 28.88
N CYS A 182 -3.57 -9.00 28.45
CA CYS A 182 -4.89 -8.86 29.08
C CYS A 182 -4.83 -9.69 30.37
N GLN A 183 -4.18 -9.15 31.40
CA GLN A 183 -4.31 -9.65 32.77
C GLN A 183 -5.45 -8.89 33.45
N SER A 184 -6.66 -9.08 32.93
CA SER A 184 -7.85 -8.91 33.75
C SER A 184 -7.92 -10.14 34.67
N TRP A 185 -7.86 -9.92 35.99
CA TRP A 185 -7.96 -10.97 37.01
C TRP A 185 -9.23 -11.82 36.95
N LYS A 186 -10.18 -11.52 36.05
CA LYS A 186 -11.44 -12.25 35.90
C LYS A 186 -11.35 -13.52 35.05
N CYS A 187 -10.21 -13.88 34.46
CA CYS A 187 -10.10 -15.08 33.60
C CYS A 187 -9.28 -16.26 34.19
N ARG A 188 -8.96 -16.27 35.49
CA ARG A 188 -8.21 -17.38 36.13
C ARG A 188 -9.03 -18.37 36.95
N CYS A 189 -10.36 -18.31 36.94
CA CYS A 189 -11.19 -19.25 37.71
C CYS A 189 -11.72 -20.45 36.91
N ALA A 190 -11.57 -20.50 35.58
CA ALA A 190 -12.20 -21.57 34.78
C ALA A 190 -11.34 -22.83 34.57
N LEU A 191 -10.00 -22.75 34.72
CA LEU A 191 -9.10 -23.88 34.38
C LEU A 191 -8.66 -24.73 35.59
N ILE A 192 -8.82 -24.23 36.82
CA ILE A 192 -8.46 -25.01 38.02
C ILE A 192 -9.65 -25.89 38.48
N GLY A 193 -10.90 -25.49 38.17
CA GLY A 193 -12.10 -26.24 38.55
C GLY A 193 -12.31 -27.56 37.79
N CYS A 194 -11.91 -27.64 36.52
CA CYS A 194 -12.14 -28.85 35.72
C CYS A 194 -11.14 -29.99 36.00
N GLY A 195 -9.90 -29.67 36.38
CA GLY A 195 -8.88 -30.69 36.66
C GLY A 195 -9.13 -31.49 37.95
N VAL A 196 -9.66 -30.83 38.99
CA VAL A 196 -9.94 -31.48 40.28
C VAL A 196 -11.15 -32.41 40.20
N LEU A 197 -12.18 -32.06 39.41
CA LEU A 197 -13.35 -32.92 39.22
C LEU A 197 -13.04 -34.20 38.45
N ILE A 198 -12.12 -34.16 37.47
CA ILE A 198 -11.73 -35.34 36.70
C ILE A 198 -10.91 -36.33 37.56
N LEU A 199 -10.02 -35.82 38.41
CA LEU A 199 -9.22 -36.66 39.31
C LEU A 199 -10.05 -37.32 40.42
N LEU A 200 -11.05 -36.62 40.95
CA LEU A 200 -11.98 -37.19 41.93
C LEU A 200 -12.89 -38.27 41.32
N ALA A 201 -13.38 -38.07 40.08
CA ALA A 201 -14.18 -39.07 39.37
C ALA A 201 -13.37 -40.34 39.04
N ALA A 202 -12.12 -40.20 38.59
CA ALA A 202 -11.23 -41.33 38.34
C ALA A 202 -10.89 -42.11 39.63
N GLY A 203 -10.65 -41.39 40.74
CA GLY A 203 -10.39 -41.99 42.05
C GLY A 203 -11.57 -42.79 42.61
N VAL A 204 -12.80 -42.26 42.50
CA VAL A 204 -14.01 -42.97 42.94
C VAL A 204 -14.28 -44.20 42.08
N THR A 205 -14.04 -44.12 40.76
CA THR A 205 -14.24 -45.25 39.85
C THR A 205 -13.23 -46.37 40.13
N LEU A 206 -11.97 -46.04 40.39
CA LEU A 206 -10.92 -47.00 40.75
C LEU A 206 -11.16 -47.63 42.14
N TYR A 207 -11.66 -46.84 43.11
CA TYR A 207 -12.03 -47.34 44.43
C TYR A 207 -13.20 -48.33 44.38
N CYS A 208 -14.20 -48.10 43.52
CA CYS A 208 -15.30 -49.03 43.31
C CYS A 208 -14.87 -50.34 42.62
N LEU A 209 -13.84 -50.31 41.76
CA LEU A 209 -13.33 -51.50 41.07
C LEU A 209 -12.39 -52.35 41.92
N LEU A 210 -11.71 -51.75 42.91
CA LEU A 210 -10.75 -52.44 43.78
C LEU A 210 -11.33 -52.89 45.12
N LYS A 211 -12.63 -52.68 45.37
CA LYS A 211 -13.27 -53.10 46.61
C LYS A 211 -13.55 -54.62 46.57
N PRO A 212 -12.90 -55.44 47.41
CA PRO A 212 -13.22 -56.86 47.49
C PRO A 212 -14.63 -57.04 48.05
N LYS A 213 -15.36 -58.04 47.52
CA LYS A 213 -16.72 -58.42 47.94
C LYS A 213 -16.79 -58.77 49.42
#